data_AF-A0A2N1QJW2-F1
#
_entry.id   AF-A0A2N1QJW2-F1
#
_cell.length_a   1.000
_cell.length_b   1.000
_cell.length_c   1.000
_cell.angle_alpha   90.00
_cell.angle_beta   90.00
_cell.angle_gamma   90.00
#
_symmetry.space_group_name_H-M   'P 1'
#
loop_
_entity.id
_entity.type
_entity.pdbx_description
1 polymer ?
#
loop_
_entity_poly.entity_id
_entity_poly.type
_entity_poly.pdbx_seq_one_letter_code
_entity_poly.pdbx_strand_id
1 'polypeptide(L)'
;MLNPYQTLNISPNATDDEITKAYRSLAKKYHPDLHPNDPIAEKKMKEVNQAYDTIQSIRNGSTQQDSYSTYQSYGVDLTSVEILITERRYQEAWILLCQITNRTSRWYFLSSIAHAGLNDRNQAMYDINEAIRMEPYNQEYRFFYSQLNRSTGSSTQRSGFRIPWILKMIFYIYLFQFLGRLISTWLFG
;
A
#
# COMPACT_ATOMS: atom_id res chain seq x y z
N MET A 1 -20.39 13.21 -10.68
CA MET A 1 -19.13 12.56 -11.08
C MET A 1 -18.52 13.40 -12.19
N LEU A 2 -17.33 13.98 -12.01
CA LEU A 2 -16.64 14.69 -13.09
C LEU A 2 -16.12 13.67 -14.11
N ASN A 3 -16.38 13.92 -15.39
CA ASN A 3 -15.92 13.05 -16.46
C ASN A 3 -14.41 13.27 -16.66
N PRO A 4 -13.56 12.23 -16.56
CA PRO A 4 -12.10 12.40 -16.59
C PRO A 4 -11.60 12.99 -17.91
N TYR A 5 -12.28 12.72 -19.02
CA TYR A 5 -11.97 13.32 -20.33
C TYR A 5 -12.24 14.83 -20.35
N GLN A 6 -13.27 15.29 -19.62
CA GLN A 6 -13.56 16.73 -19.48
C GLN A 6 -12.50 17.43 -18.62
N THR A 7 -11.98 16.78 -17.58
CA THR A 7 -10.92 17.35 -16.74
C THR A 7 -9.63 17.59 -17.53
N LEU A 8 -9.30 16.70 -18.47
CA LEU A 8 -8.16 16.86 -19.39
C LEU A 8 -8.49 17.71 -20.62
N ASN A 9 -9.73 18.18 -20.79
CA ASN A 9 -10.24 18.88 -21.98
C ASN A 9 -10.00 18.11 -23.29
N ILE A 10 -10.21 16.80 -23.28
CA ILE A 10 -10.04 15.93 -24.44
C ILE A 10 -11.32 15.18 -24.77
N SER A 11 -11.41 14.73 -26.02
CA SER A 11 -12.52 13.87 -26.46
C SER A 11 -12.47 12.50 -25.76
N PRO A 12 -13.62 11.89 -25.44
CA PRO A 12 -13.68 10.48 -25.02
C PRO A 12 -13.04 9.49 -26.01
N ASN A 13 -12.98 9.89 -27.29
CA ASN A 13 -12.36 9.11 -28.37
C ASN A 13 -10.91 9.55 -28.67
N ALA A 14 -10.30 10.37 -27.81
CA ALA A 14 -8.92 10.81 -28.01
C ALA A 14 -7.97 9.62 -28.07
N THR A 15 -6.85 9.74 -28.78
CA THR A 15 -5.79 8.72 -28.83
C THR A 15 -4.91 8.76 -27.57
N ASP A 16 -4.10 7.73 -27.32
CA ASP A 16 -3.19 7.70 -26.16
C ASP A 16 -2.20 8.86 -26.20
N ASP A 17 -1.68 9.17 -27.38
CA ASP A 17 -0.78 10.30 -27.62
C ASP A 17 -1.43 11.64 -27.27
N GLU A 18 -2.72 11.81 -27.59
CA GLU A 18 -3.48 13.01 -27.25
C GLU A 18 -3.73 13.15 -25.75
N ILE A 19 -4.05 12.04 -25.06
CA ILE A 19 -4.20 12.02 -23.60
C ILE A 19 -2.88 12.40 -22.93
N THR A 20 -1.77 11.78 -23.31
CA THR A 20 -0.45 12.05 -22.72
C THR A 20 0.01 13.48 -23.02
N LYS A 21 -0.29 14.01 -24.21
CA LYS A 21 0.03 15.39 -24.57
C LYS A 21 -0.77 16.39 -23.74
N ALA A 22 -2.08 16.17 -23.58
CA ALA A 22 -2.94 17.01 -22.75
C ALA A 22 -2.51 17.00 -21.28
N TYR A 23 -2.20 15.81 -20.75
CA TYR A 23 -1.65 15.64 -19.40
C TYR A 23 -0.37 16.45 -19.20
N ARG A 24 0.63 16.29 -20.08
CA ARG A 24 1.90 17.02 -19.98
C ARG A 24 1.72 18.53 -20.05
N SER A 25 0.81 19.02 -20.89
CA SER A 25 0.49 20.45 -20.98
C SER A 25 -0.14 21.00 -19.70
N LEU A 26 -1.08 20.27 -19.10
CA LEU A 26 -1.74 20.67 -17.85
C LEU A 26 -0.81 20.53 -16.64
N ALA A 27 -0.02 19.45 -16.58
CA ALA A 27 0.98 19.24 -15.54
C ALA A 27 2.04 20.34 -15.55
N LYS A 28 2.51 20.75 -16.74
CA LYS A 28 3.41 21.89 -16.85
C LYS A 28 2.74 23.19 -16.41
N LYS A 29 1.44 23.38 -16.71
CA LYS A 29 0.70 24.59 -16.34
C LYS A 29 0.45 24.71 -14.83
N TYR A 30 0.22 23.60 -14.14
CA TYR A 30 -0.08 23.60 -12.71
C TYR A 30 1.09 23.06 -11.86
N HIS A 31 2.30 23.03 -12.43
CA HIS A 31 3.46 22.48 -11.75
C HIS A 31 3.80 23.29 -10.48
N PRO A 32 4.10 22.64 -9.34
CA PRO A 32 4.46 23.34 -8.12
C PRO A 32 5.67 24.27 -8.28
N ASP A 33 6.61 23.94 -9.19
CA ASP A 33 7.76 24.80 -9.50
C ASP A 33 7.36 26.14 -10.15
N LEU A 34 6.25 26.20 -10.89
CA LEU A 34 5.75 27.43 -11.50
C LEU A 34 4.75 28.16 -10.60
N HIS A 35 4.12 27.44 -9.68
CA HIS A 35 3.09 27.95 -8.76
C HIS A 35 3.37 27.53 -7.31
N PRO A 36 4.50 27.96 -6.72
CA PRO A 36 4.81 27.64 -5.33
C PRO A 36 3.75 28.26 -4.40
N ASN A 37 3.17 27.44 -3.52
CA ASN A 37 2.14 27.81 -2.54
C ASN A 37 0.78 28.26 -3.09
N ASP A 38 0.42 27.91 -4.33
CA ASP A 38 -0.94 28.15 -4.84
C ASP A 38 -1.85 26.92 -4.61
N PRO A 39 -2.79 27.00 -3.65
CA PRO A 39 -3.69 25.88 -3.34
C PRO A 39 -4.65 25.56 -4.50
N ILE A 40 -4.88 26.49 -5.42
CA ILE A 40 -5.72 26.29 -6.60
C ILE A 40 -4.95 25.47 -7.65
N ALA A 41 -3.67 25.78 -7.85
CA ALA A 41 -2.80 25.02 -8.75
C ALA A 41 -2.60 23.58 -8.26
N GLU A 42 -2.41 23.40 -6.94
CA GLU A 42 -2.31 22.08 -6.32
C GLU A 42 -3.58 21.25 -6.52
N LYS A 43 -4.75 21.84 -6.23
CA LYS A 43 -6.04 21.16 -6.45
C LYS A 43 -6.25 20.79 -7.92
N LYS A 44 -5.90 21.68 -8.85
CA LYS A 44 -6.00 21.44 -10.29
C LYS A 44 -5.05 20.35 -10.77
N MET A 45 -3.81 20.35 -10.29
CA MET A 45 -2.84 19.29 -10.57
C MET A 45 -3.35 17.93 -10.11
N LYS A 46 -3.94 17.87 -8.91
CA LYS A 46 -4.54 16.65 -8.36
C LYS A 46 -5.70 16.13 -9.20
N GLU A 47 -6.60 17.01 -9.63
CA GLU A 47 -7.70 16.67 -10.53
C GLU A 47 -7.18 16.12 -11.88
N VAL A 48 -6.12 16.72 -12.43
CA VAL A 48 -5.49 16.32 -13.70
C VAL A 48 -4.83 14.94 -13.61
N ASN A 49 -4.09 14.67 -12.53
CA ASN A 49 -3.48 13.36 -12.29
C ASN A 49 -4.55 12.27 -12.17
N GLN A 50 -5.57 12.49 -11.33
CA GLN A 50 -6.66 11.52 -11.15
C GLN A 50 -7.41 11.21 -12.45
N ALA A 51 -7.64 12.23 -13.29
CA ALA A 51 -8.31 12.04 -14.57
C ALA A 51 -7.47 11.21 -15.55
N TYR A 52 -6.17 11.48 -15.63
CA TYR A 52 -5.24 10.72 -16.48
C TYR A 52 -5.18 9.24 -16.08
N ASP A 53 -5.01 8.97 -14.78
CA ASP A 53 -4.93 7.61 -14.24
C ASP A 53 -6.23 6.83 -14.47
N THR A 54 -7.38 7.52 -14.32
CA THR A 54 -8.70 6.93 -14.61
C THR A 54 -8.85 6.57 -16.08
N ILE A 55 -8.38 7.40 -17.01
CA ILE A 55 -8.48 7.11 -18.45
C ILE A 55 -7.53 5.97 -18.83
N GLN A 56 -6.30 5.98 -18.31
CA GLN A 56 -5.32 4.92 -18.55
C GLN A 56 -5.82 3.56 -18.04
N SER A 57 -6.44 3.51 -16.85
CA SER A 57 -7.03 2.27 -16.32
C SER A 57 -8.24 1.79 -17.13
N ILE A 58 -9.11 2.69 -17.60
CA ILE A 58 -10.25 2.33 -18.46
C ILE A 58 -9.78 1.75 -19.81
N ARG A 59 -8.76 2.37 -20.44
CA ARG A 59 -8.31 2.01 -21.79
C ARG A 59 -7.51 0.73 -21.86
N ASN A 60 -6.66 0.48 -20.86
CA ASN A 60 -5.79 -0.70 -20.86
C ASN A 60 -6.54 -2.00 -20.51
N GLY A 61 -7.86 -1.95 -20.24
CA GLY A 61 -8.65 -3.12 -19.85
C GLY A 61 -8.20 -3.78 -18.54
N SER A 62 -7.22 -3.18 -17.88
CA SER A 62 -6.61 -3.64 -16.66
C SER A 62 -7.36 -3.01 -15.50
N THR A 63 -8.26 -3.78 -14.91
CA THR A 63 -8.54 -3.67 -13.46
C THR A 63 -7.27 -4.10 -12.71
N GLN A 64 -6.20 -3.34 -12.88
CA GLN A 64 -4.98 -3.44 -12.10
C GLN A 64 -4.90 -2.20 -11.24
N GLN A 65 -5.17 -2.48 -9.99
CA GLN A 65 -5.02 -1.66 -8.82
C GLN A 65 -3.52 -1.36 -8.68
N ASP A 66 -3.04 -0.37 -9.44
CA ASP A 66 -1.62 -0.02 -9.45
C ASP A 66 -1.29 0.86 -8.26
N SER A 67 -0.85 0.16 -7.22
CA SER A 67 0.16 0.56 -6.25
C SER A 67 1.14 1.58 -6.83
N TYR A 68 1.42 2.65 -6.05
CA TYR A 68 2.42 3.69 -6.30
C TYR A 68 1.93 5.05 -6.87
N SER A 69 0.79 5.60 -6.41
CA SER A 69 0.58 7.08 -6.44
C SER A 69 -0.51 7.62 -5.50
N THR A 70 -0.79 6.94 -4.39
CA THR A 70 -1.84 7.38 -3.44
C THR A 70 -1.28 7.41 -2.03
N TYR A 71 -0.44 8.40 -1.73
CA TYR A 71 0.00 8.66 -0.34
C TYR A 71 -0.29 10.07 0.17
N GLN A 72 -0.80 10.96 -0.68
CA GLN A 72 -1.09 12.34 -0.25
C GLN A 72 -2.58 12.69 -0.14
N SER A 73 -3.51 11.81 -0.49
CA SER A 73 -4.91 12.25 -0.68
C SER A 73 -5.92 11.84 0.39
N TYR A 74 -5.67 10.84 1.20
CA TYR A 74 -6.54 10.47 2.31
C TYR A 74 -5.62 10.04 3.45
N GLY A 75 -5.99 10.36 4.70
CA GLY A 75 -5.13 10.14 5.87
C GLY A 75 -4.44 8.77 5.85
N VAL A 76 -3.20 8.74 6.36
CA VAL A 76 -2.31 7.57 6.29
C VAL A 76 -3.08 6.29 6.63
N ASP A 77 -3.29 5.46 5.62
CA ASP A 77 -4.00 4.19 5.75
C ASP A 77 -3.04 3.08 6.18
N LEU A 78 -3.52 2.15 7.00
CA LEU A 78 -2.72 1.03 7.48
C LEU A 78 -2.37 0.06 6.33
N THR A 79 -3.20 -0.02 5.28
CA THR A 79 -2.93 -0.81 4.08
C THR A 79 -1.63 -0.41 3.40
N SER A 80 -1.38 0.89 3.36
CA SER A 80 -0.15 1.48 2.84
C SER A 80 1.08 1.01 3.64
N VAL A 81 0.98 1.00 4.97
CA VAL A 81 2.04 0.48 5.85
C VAL A 81 2.27 -1.02 5.63
N GLU A 82 1.19 -1.79 5.43
CA GLU A 82 1.27 -3.23 5.16
C GLU A 82 2.09 -3.53 3.90
N ILE A 83 1.83 -2.79 2.81
CA ILE A 83 2.58 -2.94 1.56
C ILE A 83 4.09 -2.73 1.82
N LEU A 84 4.47 -1.66 2.53
CA LEU A 84 5.88 -1.39 2.83
C LEU A 84 6.53 -2.47 3.70
N ILE A 85 5.77 -3.03 4.64
CA ILE A 85 6.22 -4.18 5.45
C ILE A 85 6.46 -5.39 4.56
N THR A 86 5.59 -5.64 3.57
CA THR A 86 5.78 -6.74 2.60
C THR A 86 7.02 -6.54 1.73
N GLU A 87 7.31 -5.29 1.37
CA GLU A 87 8.51 -4.89 0.62
C GLU A 87 9.78 -4.86 1.49
N ARG A 88 9.68 -5.17 2.79
CA ARG A 88 10.77 -5.09 3.79
C ARG A 88 11.32 -3.67 4.00
N ARG A 89 10.57 -2.64 3.63
CA ARG A 89 10.91 -1.23 3.82
C ARG A 89 10.45 -0.76 5.20
N TYR A 90 10.99 -1.41 6.24
CA TYR A 90 10.53 -1.23 7.62
C TYR A 90 10.72 0.19 8.16
N GLN A 91 11.76 0.90 7.71
CA GLN A 91 12.02 2.29 8.09
C GLN A 91 10.90 3.22 7.60
N GLU A 92 10.45 3.02 6.36
CA GLU A 92 9.41 3.85 5.74
C GLU A 92 8.02 3.52 6.32
N ALA A 93 7.77 2.23 6.59
CA ALA A 93 6.58 1.79 7.30
C ALA A 93 6.46 2.48 8.68
N TRP A 94 7.58 2.57 9.42
CA TRP A 94 7.62 3.26 10.72
C TRP A 94 7.33 4.76 10.61
N ILE A 95 7.93 5.45 9.63
CA ILE A 95 7.71 6.89 9.40
C ILE A 95 6.22 7.17 9.17
N LEU A 96 5.55 6.33 8.38
CA LEU A 96 4.11 6.48 8.14
C LEU A 96 3.28 6.15 9.37
N LEU A 97 3.63 5.11 10.13
CA LEU A 97 2.97 4.80 11.39
C LEU A 97 3.04 5.95 12.39
N CYS A 98 4.16 6.69 12.44
CA CYS A 98 4.31 7.88 13.29
C CYS A 98 3.31 9.00 12.98
N GLN A 99 2.80 9.06 11.74
CA GLN A 99 1.85 10.09 11.31
C GLN A 99 0.41 9.76 11.72
N ILE A 100 0.13 8.49 12.05
CA ILE A 100 -1.20 8.06 12.48
C ILE A 100 -1.38 8.40 13.97
N THR A 101 -2.35 9.25 14.26
CA THR A 101 -2.67 9.67 15.64
C THR A 101 -3.56 8.66 16.38
N ASN A 102 -4.40 7.91 15.66
CA ASN A 102 -5.28 6.91 16.25
C ASN A 102 -4.62 5.53 16.28
N ARG A 103 -4.14 5.12 17.45
CA ARG A 103 -3.44 3.85 17.66
C ARG A 103 -4.42 2.72 17.95
N THR A 104 -4.81 2.02 16.89
CA THR A 104 -5.62 0.80 16.98
C THR A 104 -4.77 -0.43 17.28
N SER A 105 -5.40 -1.54 17.64
CA SER A 105 -4.77 -2.86 17.77
C SER A 105 -3.91 -3.23 16.55
N ARG A 106 -4.43 -2.97 15.34
CA ARG A 106 -3.74 -3.19 14.06
C ARG A 106 -2.52 -2.27 13.90
N TRP A 107 -2.61 -1.01 14.32
CA TRP A 107 -1.45 -0.10 14.32
C TRP A 107 -0.31 -0.64 15.18
N TYR A 108 -0.61 -1.09 16.41
CA TYR A 108 0.38 -1.70 17.30
C TYR A 108 0.97 -2.98 16.70
N PHE A 109 0.16 -3.79 16.05
CA PHE A 109 0.63 -4.97 15.35
C PHE A 109 1.61 -4.63 14.20
N LEU A 110 1.28 -3.67 13.33
CA LEU A 110 2.17 -3.26 12.24
C LEU A 110 3.46 -2.60 12.77
N SER A 111 3.36 -1.81 13.83
CA SER A 111 4.53 -1.25 14.56
C SER A 111 5.44 -2.36 15.05
N SER A 112 4.88 -3.42 15.64
CA SER A 112 5.66 -4.56 16.13
C SER A 112 6.44 -5.26 15.01
N ILE A 113 5.86 -5.38 13.82
CA ILE A 113 6.53 -5.99 12.66
C ILE A 113 7.63 -5.07 12.12
N ALA A 114 7.36 -3.76 12.03
CA ALA A 114 8.34 -2.78 11.60
C ALA A 114 9.58 -2.79 12.53
N HIS A 115 9.38 -2.71 13.85
CA HIS A 115 10.47 -2.78 14.82
C HIS A 115 11.21 -4.11 14.80
N ALA A 116 10.50 -5.23 14.63
CA ALA A 116 11.15 -6.53 14.48
C ALA A 116 12.05 -6.59 13.24
N GLY A 117 11.61 -6.00 12.11
CA GLY A 117 12.40 -5.88 10.89
C GLY A 117 13.61 -4.95 11.02
N LEU A 118 13.52 -3.93 11.88
CA LEU A 118 14.63 -3.03 12.25
C LEU A 118 15.57 -3.62 13.30
N ASN A 119 15.34 -4.87 13.73
CA ASN A 119 16.07 -5.53 14.81
C ASN A 119 15.92 -4.85 16.20
N ASP A 120 14.90 -4.00 16.37
CA ASP A 120 14.49 -3.47 17.67
C ASP A 120 13.47 -4.41 18.32
N ARG A 121 13.98 -5.52 18.85
CA ARG A 121 13.15 -6.57 19.44
C ARG A 121 12.39 -6.09 20.68
N ASN A 122 13.00 -5.21 21.47
CA ASN A 122 12.42 -4.78 22.73
C ASN A 122 11.14 -3.98 22.45
N GLN A 123 11.22 -3.04 21.50
CA GLN A 123 10.05 -2.27 21.11
C GLN A 123 9.03 -3.15 20.37
N ALA A 124 9.48 -4.07 19.51
CA ALA A 124 8.58 -5.03 18.85
C ALA A 124 7.78 -5.86 19.85
N MET A 125 8.42 -6.31 20.94
CA MET A 125 7.78 -7.09 21.99
C MET A 125 6.79 -6.26 22.80
N TYR A 126 7.10 -4.99 23.05
CA TYR A 126 6.16 -4.06 23.70
C TYR A 126 4.90 -3.87 22.83
N ASP A 127 5.09 -3.53 21.56
CA ASP A 127 3.99 -3.22 20.64
C ASP A 127 3.05 -4.41 20.43
N ILE A 128 3.58 -5.64 20.29
CA ILE A 128 2.73 -6.83 20.10
C ILE A 128 1.92 -7.17 21.36
N ASN A 129 2.46 -6.93 22.55
CA ASN A 129 1.73 -7.15 23.79
C ASN A 129 0.57 -6.16 23.91
N GLU A 130 0.77 -4.90 23.52
CA GLU A 130 -0.31 -3.91 23.46
C GLU A 130 -1.39 -4.32 22.44
N ALA A 131 -1.01 -4.81 21.26
CA ALA A 131 -1.98 -5.31 20.28
C ALA A 131 -2.82 -6.47 20.83
N ILE A 132 -2.20 -7.44 21.53
CA ILE A 132 -2.90 -8.57 22.18
C ILE A 132 -3.80 -8.08 23.32
N ARG A 133 -3.37 -7.07 24.08
CA ARG A 133 -4.18 -6.49 25.16
C ARG A 133 -5.47 -5.87 24.61
N MET A 134 -5.40 -5.24 23.43
CA MET A 134 -6.57 -4.67 22.75
C MET A 134 -7.46 -5.74 22.11
N GLU A 135 -6.87 -6.74 21.46
CA GLU A 135 -7.61 -7.84 20.82
C GLU A 135 -7.11 -9.21 21.31
N PRO A 136 -7.54 -9.65 22.50
CA PRO A 136 -7.00 -10.85 23.14
C PRO A 136 -7.35 -12.14 22.41
N TYR A 137 -8.37 -12.15 21.56
CA TYR A 137 -8.79 -13.32 20.79
C TYR A 137 -8.19 -13.35 19.37
N ASN A 138 -7.43 -12.32 18.99
CA ASN A 138 -6.81 -12.29 17.67
C ASN A 138 -5.65 -13.30 17.60
N GLN A 139 -5.87 -14.36 16.83
CA GLN A 139 -4.91 -15.45 16.69
C GLN A 139 -3.63 -15.02 15.98
N GLU A 140 -3.70 -14.02 15.09
CA GLU A 140 -2.57 -13.48 14.35
C GLU A 140 -1.52 -12.90 15.30
N TYR A 141 -1.97 -12.09 16.26
CA TYR A 141 -1.08 -11.41 17.20
C TYR A 141 -0.39 -12.40 18.14
N ARG A 142 -1.15 -13.38 18.65
CA ARG A 142 -0.61 -14.46 19.50
C ARG A 142 0.43 -15.29 18.76
N PHE A 143 0.16 -15.60 17.49
CA PHE A 143 1.10 -16.35 16.66
C PHE A 143 2.39 -15.55 16.44
N PHE A 144 2.29 -14.26 16.11
CA PHE A 144 3.47 -13.41 15.94
C PHE A 144 4.28 -13.25 17.24
N TYR A 145 3.61 -13.04 18.38
CA TYR A 145 4.23 -13.03 19.70
C TYR A 145 5.04 -14.31 19.97
N SER A 146 4.46 -15.48 19.65
CA SER A 146 5.17 -16.75 19.84
C SER A 146 6.45 -16.86 19.00
N GLN A 147 6.46 -16.32 17.78
CA GLN A 147 7.64 -16.27 16.92
C GLN A 147 8.69 -15.30 17.49
N LEU A 148 8.25 -14.12 17.93
CA LEU A 148 9.10 -13.16 18.63
C LEU A 148 9.59 -13.65 19.99
N ASN A 149 8.95 -14.63 20.63
CA ASN A 149 9.50 -15.20 21.86
C ASN A 149 10.56 -16.27 21.56
N ARG A 150 10.35 -17.09 20.52
CA ARG A 150 11.23 -18.24 20.20
C ARG A 150 12.62 -17.88 19.70
N SER A 151 12.78 -16.71 19.08
CA SER A 151 14.09 -16.32 18.54
C SER A 151 15.14 -15.92 19.62
N THR A 152 14.84 -16.05 20.92
CA THR A 152 15.77 -15.78 22.03
C THR A 152 16.67 -16.96 22.41
N GLY A 153 16.48 -18.14 21.82
CA GLY A 153 17.27 -19.34 22.14
C GLY A 153 18.06 -19.88 20.94
N SER A 154 19.17 -19.22 20.58
CA SER A 154 20.38 -19.77 19.91
C SER A 154 21.11 -18.68 19.11
N SER A 155 22.08 -18.04 19.76
CA SER A 155 23.11 -17.24 19.10
C SER A 155 24.13 -18.18 18.45
N THR A 156 23.99 -18.44 17.15
CA THR A 156 25.08 -18.59 16.16
C THR A 156 24.46 -18.71 14.78
N GLN A 157 25.09 -18.05 13.80
CA GLN A 157 24.89 -18.17 12.35
C GLN A 157 23.96 -17.16 11.67
N ARG A 158 24.59 -16.02 11.35
CA ARG A 158 24.43 -15.21 10.12
C ARG A 158 23.70 -15.99 9.01
N SER A 159 22.38 -15.84 8.92
CA SER A 159 21.57 -16.32 7.80
C SER A 159 20.29 -15.48 7.69
N GLY A 160 19.98 -15.05 6.46
CA GLY A 160 18.92 -14.11 6.16
C GLY A 160 17.55 -14.52 6.71
N PHE A 161 16.83 -13.51 7.22
CA PHE A 161 15.50 -13.60 7.80
C PHE A 161 14.53 -14.40 6.91
N ARG A 162 14.20 -15.63 7.34
CA ARG A 162 13.28 -16.54 6.66
C ARG A 162 11.89 -15.92 6.63
N ILE A 163 11.28 -15.92 5.44
CA ILE A 163 9.99 -15.33 5.09
C ILE A 163 8.92 -15.70 6.15
N PRO A 164 8.29 -14.72 6.83
CA PRO A 164 7.19 -14.96 7.75
C PRO A 164 6.05 -15.72 7.07
N TRP A 165 5.45 -16.70 7.76
CA TRP A 165 4.38 -17.54 7.22
C TRP A 165 3.14 -16.75 6.74
N ILE A 166 2.97 -15.51 7.20
CA ILE A 166 1.92 -14.59 6.77
C ILE A 166 2.00 -14.28 5.27
N LEU A 167 3.21 -14.15 4.72
CA LEU A 167 3.43 -13.93 3.30
C LEU A 167 3.13 -15.20 2.49
N LYS A 168 3.38 -16.39 3.05
CA LYS A 168 2.95 -17.65 2.43
C LYS A 168 1.43 -17.78 2.46
N MET A 169 0.76 -17.44 3.55
CA MET A 169 -0.69 -17.57 3.69
C MET A 169 -1.43 -16.60 2.76
N ILE A 170 -1.00 -15.33 2.69
CA ILE A 170 -1.55 -14.34 1.77
C ILE A 170 -1.31 -14.79 0.32
N PHE A 171 -0.10 -15.26 -0.01
CA PHE A 171 0.19 -15.82 -1.33
C PHE A 171 -0.70 -17.03 -1.66
N TYR A 172 -0.94 -17.97 -0.73
CA TYR A 172 -1.81 -19.13 -0.96
C TYR A 172 -3.29 -18.75 -1.13
N ILE A 173 -3.79 -17.73 -0.41
CA ILE A 173 -5.15 -17.22 -0.59
C ILE A 173 -5.33 -16.67 -2.01
N TYR A 174 -4.37 -15.88 -2.51
CA TYR A 174 -4.41 -15.35 -3.88
C TYR A 174 -4.15 -16.43 -4.95
N LEU A 175 -3.27 -17.40 -4.68
CA LEU A 175 -2.99 -18.53 -5.58
C LEU A 175 -4.23 -19.43 -5.75
N PHE A 176 -4.98 -19.68 -4.67
CA PHE A 176 -6.20 -20.47 -4.71
C PHE A 176 -7.32 -19.77 -5.49
N GLN A 177 -7.49 -18.45 -5.32
CA GLN A 177 -8.45 -17.66 -6.10
C GLN A 177 -8.09 -17.59 -7.59
N PHE A 178 -6.79 -17.55 -7.92
CA PHE A 178 -6.31 -17.54 -9.30
C PHE A 178 -6.52 -18.90 -10.01
N LEU A 179 -6.24 -20.00 -9.34
CA LEU A 179 -6.44 -21.35 -9.89
C LEU A 179 -7.92 -21.71 -10.05
N GLY A 180 -8.79 -21.27 -9.13
CA GLY A 180 -10.24 -21.47 -9.26
C GLY A 180 -10.83 -20.79 -10.51
N ARG A 181 -10.28 -19.63 -10.90
CA ARG A 181 -10.69 -18.92 -12.12
C ARG A 181 -10.24 -19.65 -13.40
N LEU A 182 -9.01 -20.17 -13.43
CA LEU A 182 -8.48 -20.93 -14.57
C LEU A 182 -9.22 -22.26 -14.81
N ILE A 183 -9.71 -22.91 -13.75
CA ILE A 183 -10.48 -24.16 -13.87
C ILE A 183 -11.91 -23.87 -14.36
N SER A 184 -12.51 -22.76 -13.92
CA SER A 184 -13.86 -22.36 -14.34
C SER A 184 -13.96 -22.01 -15.83
N THR A 185 -12.90 -21.48 -16.43
CA THR A 185 -12.86 -21.13 -17.87
C THR A 185 -12.61 -22.33 -18.78
N TRP A 186 -12.10 -23.44 -18.26
CA TRP A 186 -11.86 -24.69 -19.02
C TRP A 186 -13.01 -25.70 -18.92
N LEU A 187 -13.87 -25.60 -17.90
CA LEU A 187 -14.98 -26.54 -17.68
C LEU A 187 -16.34 -26.05 -18.22
N PHE A 188 -16.46 -24.76 -18.58
CA PHE A 188 -17.72 -24.15 -19.03
C PHE A 188 -17.60 -23.28 -20.29
N GLY A 189 -16.50 -23.42 -21.05
CA GLY A 189 -16.32 -22.86 -22.39
C GLY A 189 -16.12 -23.97 -23.40
#